data_AF-A0A7J6M641-F1
#
_entry.id   AF-A0A7J6M641-F1
#
_cell.length_a   1.000
_cell.length_b   1.000
_cell.length_c   1.000
_cell.angle_alpha   90.00
_cell.angle_beta   90.00
_cell.angle_gamma   90.00
#
_symmetry.space_group_name_H-M   'P 1'
#
loop_
_entity.id
_entity.type
_entity.pdbx_description
1 polymer ?
#
loop_
_entity_poly.entity_id
_entity_poly.type
_entity_poly.pdbx_seq_one_letter_code
_entity_poly.pdbx_strand_id
1 'polypeptide(L)'
;MTAAHDVLCRELDAAEKQLNVPNIDEATLLDAEEKLADLHEEVESMESNLKSQLQAQAALDSKGGGLQVYRHQAQLLAKKHEALSKKVEAIETERNSAAFELEQLEADYEQRMGHRYLRREDFKDYAATLREKTKKFKLAKSEVQSLRSEGSILKRTEQLLKERLAEAQQGLREVEEKFGVVGHDDLESRLIEASEAKSAADAKKGSQMEELSEVVTKINFMLREKKNELAPRIKVLRAKREELVEAEGVYLTKRTEYEAVEADLNREVRQRRSLTDKLLKETESLQSRADEIELKIIATESLVERGERERQCLDGRSRFSDEHPTLSAAYTAKIRELEKTCQTLKLQHKDVSNSLDWRMHQKQLFERLNRLLEVKLRSLTSVSADGEASLGRVEHLAKGVNRLVIESN
;
A
#
# COMPACT_ATOMS: atom_id res chain seq x y z
N MET A 1 9.37 -8.35 -7.01
CA MET A 1 8.46 -7.20 -7.19
C MET A 1 9.21 -5.88 -7.06
N THR A 2 9.84 -5.57 -5.92
CA THR A 2 10.61 -4.32 -5.73
C THR A 2 11.81 -4.18 -6.67
N ALA A 3 12.62 -5.23 -6.84
CA ALA A 3 13.78 -5.19 -7.75
C ALA A 3 13.42 -5.06 -9.24
N ALA A 4 12.27 -5.60 -9.67
CA ALA A 4 11.80 -5.46 -11.06
C ALA A 4 11.22 -4.07 -11.31
N HIS A 5 10.55 -3.49 -10.30
CA HIS A 5 10.10 -2.10 -10.33
C HIS A 5 11.28 -1.13 -10.40
N ASP A 6 12.35 -1.35 -9.63
CA ASP A 6 13.55 -0.50 -9.66
C ASP A 6 14.29 -0.54 -11.01
N VAL A 7 14.30 -1.69 -11.70
CA VAL A 7 14.90 -1.81 -13.04
C VAL A 7 14.06 -1.06 -14.07
N LEU A 8 12.74 -1.26 -14.07
CA LEU A 8 11.82 -0.56 -14.97
C LEU A 8 11.81 0.95 -14.73
N CYS A 9 11.89 1.41 -13.47
CA CYS A 9 12.01 2.83 -13.14
C CYS A 9 13.31 3.42 -13.66
N ARG A 10 14.44 2.70 -13.58
CA ARG A 10 15.71 3.16 -14.16
C ARG A 10 15.68 3.22 -15.68
N GLU A 11 15.04 2.24 -16.32
CA GLU A 11 14.88 2.22 -17.79
C GLU A 11 13.96 3.34 -18.26
N LEU A 12 12.87 3.62 -17.52
CA LEU A 12 11.99 4.76 -17.77
C LEU A 12 12.71 6.10 -17.55
N ASP A 13 13.44 6.26 -16.45
CA ASP A 13 14.23 7.48 -16.17
C ASP A 13 15.32 7.72 -17.25
N ALA A 14 15.91 6.65 -17.78
CA ALA A 14 16.89 6.73 -18.85
C ALA A 14 16.24 7.12 -20.18
N ALA A 15 15.08 6.56 -20.51
CA ALA A 15 14.31 6.91 -21.71
C ALA A 15 13.78 8.35 -21.63
N GLU A 16 13.30 8.80 -20.47
CA GLU A 16 12.86 10.18 -20.25
C GLU A 16 14.01 11.18 -20.42
N LYS A 17 15.21 10.87 -19.93
CA LYS A 17 16.40 11.71 -20.15
C LYS A 17 16.83 11.79 -21.61
N GLN A 18 16.69 10.71 -22.38
CA GLN A 18 16.97 10.70 -23.82
C GLN A 18 15.93 11.49 -24.63
N LEU A 19 14.68 11.51 -24.17
CA LEU A 19 13.59 12.29 -24.79
C LEU A 19 13.68 13.80 -24.48
N ASN A 20 14.36 14.19 -23.40
CA ASN A 20 14.39 15.57 -22.90
C ASN A 20 15.64 16.37 -23.29
N VAL A 21 16.32 16.00 -24.38
CA VAL A 21 17.47 16.77 -24.90
C VAL A 21 16.95 17.99 -25.67
N PRO A 22 17.19 19.24 -25.20
CA PRO A 22 16.77 20.44 -25.93
C PRO A 22 17.54 20.59 -27.24
N ASN A 23 16.98 21.33 -28.20
CA ASN A 23 17.65 21.62 -29.48
C ASN A 23 18.76 22.65 -29.22
N ILE A 24 20.02 22.22 -29.27
CA ILE A 24 21.22 22.99 -28.92
C ILE A 24 21.76 23.70 -30.17
N ASP A 25 22.05 25.01 -30.08
CA ASP A 25 22.67 25.79 -31.15
C ASP A 25 24.15 25.36 -31.35
N GLU A 26 24.66 25.38 -32.58
CA GLU A 26 25.98 24.83 -32.99
C GLU A 26 27.18 25.31 -32.13
N ALA A 27 27.14 26.54 -31.61
CA ALA A 27 28.18 27.06 -30.69
C ALA A 27 28.09 26.46 -29.27
N THR A 28 26.88 26.18 -28.80
CA THR A 28 26.64 25.50 -27.51
C THR A 28 26.88 23.98 -27.61
N LEU A 29 26.87 23.43 -28.82
CA LEU A 29 27.25 22.05 -29.10
C LEU A 29 28.75 21.84 -28.92
N LEU A 30 29.59 22.72 -29.47
CA LEU A 30 31.05 22.66 -29.33
C LEU A 30 31.50 22.81 -27.87
N ASP A 31 30.94 23.77 -27.13
CA ASP A 31 31.21 23.92 -25.69
C ASP A 31 30.74 22.72 -24.86
N ALA A 32 29.68 22.03 -25.31
CA ALA A 32 29.18 20.81 -24.68
C ALA A 32 30.05 19.60 -25.03
N GLU A 33 30.58 19.52 -26.26
CA GLU A 33 31.50 18.48 -26.71
C GLU A 33 32.84 18.55 -25.97
N GLU A 34 33.40 19.76 -25.76
CA GLU A 34 34.63 19.95 -24.98
C GLU A 34 34.42 19.54 -23.51
N LYS A 35 33.32 19.96 -22.89
CA LYS A 35 32.97 19.52 -21.53
C LYS A 35 32.67 18.03 -21.43
N LEU A 36 32.10 17.42 -22.48
CA LEU A 36 31.89 15.98 -22.54
C LEU A 36 33.21 15.24 -22.66
N ALA A 37 34.20 15.77 -23.39
CA ALA A 37 35.54 15.20 -23.48
C ALA A 37 36.26 15.26 -22.13
N ASP A 38 36.23 16.42 -21.45
CA ASP A 38 36.81 16.59 -20.11
C ASP A 38 36.15 15.66 -19.08
N LEU A 39 34.81 15.57 -19.09
CA LEU A 39 34.07 14.66 -18.21
C LEU A 39 34.34 13.20 -18.56
N HIS A 40 34.54 12.85 -19.82
CA HIS A 40 34.94 11.50 -20.21
C HIS A 40 36.33 11.16 -19.69
N GLU A 41 37.30 12.06 -19.81
CA GLU A 41 38.64 11.86 -19.28
C GLU A 41 38.64 11.77 -17.74
N GLU A 42 37.82 12.59 -17.06
CA GLU A 42 37.63 12.52 -15.62
C GLU A 42 36.98 11.19 -15.21
N VAL A 43 35.94 10.74 -15.91
CA VAL A 43 35.28 9.44 -15.67
C VAL A 43 36.23 8.29 -15.92
N GLU A 44 37.03 8.30 -16.99
CA GLU A 44 38.04 7.28 -17.26
C GLU A 44 39.12 7.24 -16.18
N SER A 45 39.57 8.41 -15.69
CA SER A 45 40.53 8.50 -14.60
C SER A 45 39.94 7.95 -13.29
N MET A 46 38.68 8.27 -12.99
CA MET A 46 37.94 7.81 -11.82
C MET A 46 37.67 6.29 -11.89
N GLU A 47 37.31 5.78 -13.06
CA GLU A 47 37.16 4.34 -13.30
C GLU A 47 38.47 3.58 -13.12
N SER A 48 39.59 4.13 -13.61
CA SER A 48 40.92 3.56 -13.44
C SER A 48 41.34 3.55 -11.97
N ASN A 49 41.06 4.63 -11.24
CA ASN A 49 41.28 4.73 -9.79
C ASN A 49 40.40 3.75 -9.00
N LEU A 50 39.12 3.58 -9.38
CA LEU A 50 38.22 2.58 -8.77
C LEU A 50 38.68 1.15 -9.07
N LYS A 51 39.06 0.85 -10.31
CA LYS A 51 39.58 -0.47 -10.71
C LYS A 51 40.86 -0.81 -9.94
N SER A 52 41.78 0.15 -9.79
CA SER A 52 43.02 -0.06 -9.02
C SER A 52 42.76 -0.21 -7.52
N GLN A 53 41.83 0.56 -6.93
CA GLN A 53 41.40 0.38 -5.54
C GLN A 53 40.68 -0.95 -5.29
N LEU A 54 39.82 -1.39 -6.20
CA LEU A 54 39.14 -2.69 -6.13
C LEU A 54 40.13 -3.86 -6.28
N GLN A 55 41.14 -3.73 -7.13
CA GLN A 55 42.22 -4.70 -7.26
C GLN A 55 43.12 -4.73 -6.01
N ALA A 56 43.42 -3.58 -5.41
CA ALA A 56 44.14 -3.49 -4.14
C ALA A 56 43.35 -4.11 -2.98
N GLN A 57 42.03 -3.88 -2.91
CA GLN A 57 41.14 -4.56 -1.95
C GLN A 57 41.07 -6.06 -2.19
N ALA A 58 40.98 -6.50 -3.45
CA ALA A 58 40.99 -7.93 -3.79
C ALA A 58 42.31 -8.63 -3.40
N ALA A 59 43.44 -7.92 -3.47
CA ALA A 59 44.74 -8.42 -3.02
C ALA A 59 44.86 -8.47 -1.47
N LEU A 60 44.27 -7.52 -0.75
CA LEU A 60 44.16 -7.51 0.72
C LEU A 60 43.25 -8.64 1.24
N ASP A 61 42.15 -8.92 0.53
CA ASP A 61 41.19 -10.00 0.84
C ASP A 61 41.75 -11.41 0.58
N SER A 62 42.91 -11.55 -0.07
CA SER A 62 43.56 -12.85 -0.30
C SER A 62 43.96 -13.56 1.00
N LYS A 63 43.97 -12.87 2.16
CA LYS A 63 44.20 -13.46 3.48
C LYS A 63 42.91 -13.89 4.21
N GLY A 64 41.73 -13.54 3.67
CA GLY A 64 40.42 -13.86 4.24
C GLY A 64 39.44 -14.29 3.15
N GLY A 65 39.65 -15.48 2.58
CA GLY A 65 38.95 -16.00 1.39
C GLY A 65 37.41 -16.11 1.45
N GLY A 66 36.74 -15.70 2.53
CA GLY A 66 35.28 -15.74 2.66
C GLY A 66 34.53 -14.79 1.71
N LEU A 67 35.00 -13.54 1.54
CA LEU A 67 34.27 -12.54 0.74
C LEU A 67 34.27 -12.86 -0.76
N GLN A 68 35.37 -13.43 -1.27
CA GLN A 68 35.46 -13.88 -2.66
C GLN A 68 34.52 -15.06 -2.94
N VAL A 69 34.34 -15.97 -1.98
CA VAL A 69 33.37 -17.07 -2.07
C VAL A 69 31.94 -16.53 -2.12
N TYR A 70 31.59 -15.55 -1.29
CA TYR A 70 30.26 -14.94 -1.32
C TYR A 70 29.99 -14.14 -2.60
N ARG A 71 30.98 -13.42 -3.14
CA ARG A 71 30.87 -12.74 -4.45
C ARG A 71 30.65 -13.75 -5.58
N HIS A 72 31.42 -14.84 -5.59
CA HIS A 72 31.25 -15.91 -6.57
C HIS A 72 29.89 -16.61 -6.44
N GLN A 73 29.43 -16.87 -5.22
CA GLN A 73 28.12 -17.44 -4.96
C GLN A 73 26.98 -16.50 -5.39
N ALA A 74 27.09 -15.20 -5.13
CA ALA A 74 26.14 -14.19 -5.58
C ALA A 74 26.11 -14.11 -7.12
N GLN A 75 27.26 -14.14 -7.79
CA GLN A 75 27.33 -14.19 -9.26
C GLN A 75 26.69 -15.45 -9.84
N LEU A 76 26.91 -16.62 -9.22
CA LEU A 76 26.27 -17.87 -9.63
C LEU A 76 24.76 -17.83 -9.43
N LEU A 77 24.28 -17.27 -8.31
CA LEU A 77 22.85 -17.09 -8.05
C LEU A 77 22.21 -16.10 -9.03
N ALA A 78 22.88 -14.98 -9.34
CA ALA A 78 22.42 -14.01 -10.33
C ALA A 78 22.31 -14.66 -11.72
N LYS A 79 23.32 -15.41 -12.16
CA LYS A 79 23.28 -16.15 -13.44
C LYS A 79 22.17 -17.21 -13.47
N LYS A 80 21.93 -17.91 -12.36
CA LYS A 80 20.81 -18.87 -12.26
C LYS A 80 19.46 -18.15 -12.31
N HIS A 81 19.32 -17.02 -11.64
CA HIS A 81 18.10 -16.21 -11.67
C HIS A 81 17.83 -15.69 -13.09
N GLU A 82 18.84 -15.17 -13.77
CA GLU A 82 18.72 -14.69 -15.16
C GLU A 82 18.33 -15.84 -16.12
N ALA A 83 18.97 -17.01 -15.99
CA ALA A 83 18.64 -18.18 -16.80
C ALA A 83 17.21 -18.70 -16.54
N LEU A 84 16.72 -18.62 -15.31
CA LEU A 84 15.34 -18.97 -14.98
C LEU A 84 14.35 -17.91 -15.49
N SER A 85 14.66 -16.62 -15.39
CA SER A 85 13.85 -15.53 -15.95
C SER A 85 13.64 -15.72 -17.45
N LYS A 86 14.73 -15.95 -18.19
CA LYS A 86 14.68 -16.21 -19.64
C LYS A 86 13.84 -17.44 -19.99
N LYS A 87 13.86 -18.48 -19.16
CA LYS A 87 13.01 -19.67 -19.35
C LYS A 87 11.54 -19.39 -19.09
N VAL A 88 11.22 -18.58 -18.08
CA VAL A 88 9.85 -18.17 -17.79
C VAL A 88 9.32 -17.33 -18.94
N GLU A 89 10.08 -16.34 -19.41
CA GLU A 89 9.71 -15.51 -20.56
C GLU A 89 9.49 -16.36 -21.83
N ALA A 90 10.34 -17.36 -22.08
CA ALA A 90 10.15 -18.28 -23.22
C ALA A 90 8.87 -19.15 -23.10
N ILE A 91 8.56 -19.65 -21.91
CA ILE A 91 7.33 -20.44 -21.68
C ILE A 91 6.09 -19.54 -21.81
N GLU A 92 6.17 -18.29 -21.35
CA GLU A 92 5.08 -17.33 -21.46
C GLU A 92 4.79 -16.95 -22.92
N THR A 93 5.84 -16.74 -23.73
CA THR A 93 5.66 -16.48 -25.17
C THR A 93 5.09 -17.68 -25.90
N GLU A 94 5.56 -18.90 -25.61
CA GLU A 94 4.99 -20.14 -26.15
C GLU A 94 3.52 -20.31 -25.76
N ARG A 95 3.18 -20.09 -24.47
CA ARG A 95 1.81 -20.19 -23.97
C ARG A 95 0.88 -19.17 -24.63
N ASN A 96 1.35 -17.94 -24.82
CA ASN A 96 0.57 -16.91 -25.50
C ASN A 96 0.39 -17.22 -26.99
N SER A 97 1.41 -17.77 -27.66
CA SER A 97 1.30 -18.21 -29.06
C SER A 97 0.31 -19.37 -29.23
N ALA A 98 0.36 -20.38 -28.36
CA ALA A 98 -0.57 -21.51 -28.39
C ALA A 98 -2.01 -21.10 -28.06
N ALA A 99 -2.20 -20.14 -27.15
CA ALA A 99 -3.52 -19.58 -26.85
C ALA A 99 -4.10 -18.83 -28.05
N PHE A 100 -3.28 -18.03 -28.73
CA PHE A 100 -3.68 -17.32 -29.95
C PHE A 100 -4.01 -18.28 -31.09
N GLU A 101 -3.23 -19.34 -31.28
CA GLU A 101 -3.52 -20.39 -32.28
C GLU A 101 -4.84 -21.12 -31.97
N LEU A 102 -5.12 -21.43 -30.69
CA LEU A 102 -6.39 -22.04 -30.29
C LEU A 102 -7.58 -21.13 -30.57
N GLU A 103 -7.48 -19.85 -30.22
CA GLU A 103 -8.54 -18.87 -30.47
C GLU A 103 -8.81 -18.71 -31.96
N GLN A 104 -7.77 -18.68 -32.79
CA GLN A 104 -7.91 -18.67 -34.25
C GLN A 104 -8.56 -19.95 -34.77
N LEU A 105 -8.16 -21.12 -34.26
CA LEU A 105 -8.71 -22.41 -34.70
C LEU A 105 -10.17 -22.56 -34.29
N GLU A 106 -10.54 -22.08 -33.11
CA GLU A 106 -11.93 -22.04 -32.62
C GLU A 106 -12.78 -21.10 -33.45
N ALA A 107 -12.29 -19.88 -33.75
CA ALA A 107 -12.99 -18.94 -34.61
C ALA A 107 -13.18 -19.46 -36.04
N ASP A 108 -12.14 -20.08 -36.63
CA ASP A 108 -12.23 -20.74 -37.93
C ASP A 108 -13.21 -21.91 -37.92
N TYR A 109 -13.24 -22.68 -36.82
CA TYR A 109 -14.15 -23.82 -36.66
C TYR A 109 -15.61 -23.36 -36.55
N GLU A 110 -15.88 -22.30 -35.78
CA GLU A 110 -17.20 -21.69 -35.65
C GLU A 110 -17.68 -21.10 -36.99
N GLN A 111 -16.80 -20.43 -37.73
CA GLN A 111 -17.14 -19.87 -39.05
C GLN A 111 -17.44 -20.95 -40.10
N ARG A 112 -16.68 -22.05 -40.11
CA ARG A 112 -16.84 -23.11 -41.14
C ARG A 112 -17.98 -24.08 -40.85
N MET A 113 -18.23 -24.41 -39.58
CA MET A 113 -19.17 -25.48 -39.19
C MET A 113 -20.45 -24.98 -38.51
N GLY A 114 -20.54 -23.67 -38.22
CA GLY A 114 -21.68 -23.05 -37.56
C GLY A 114 -21.85 -23.45 -36.09
N HIS A 115 -22.69 -22.72 -35.36
CA HIS A 115 -22.88 -22.83 -33.90
C HIS A 115 -23.44 -24.17 -33.38
N ARG A 116 -23.58 -25.21 -34.23
CA ARG A 116 -24.19 -26.48 -33.82
C ARG A 116 -23.69 -27.68 -34.61
N TYR A 117 -22.38 -27.86 -34.66
CA TYR A 117 -21.82 -29.13 -35.10
C TYR A 117 -22.05 -30.20 -34.04
N LEU A 118 -22.96 -31.16 -34.30
CA LEU A 118 -23.10 -32.36 -33.47
C LEU A 118 -21.87 -33.24 -33.68
N ARG A 119 -21.22 -33.67 -32.58
CA ARG A 119 -20.12 -34.63 -32.67
C ARG A 119 -20.66 -35.95 -33.24
N ARG A 120 -19.78 -36.80 -33.78
CA ARG A 120 -20.19 -38.10 -34.37
C ARG A 120 -21.01 -38.97 -33.40
N GLU A 121 -20.71 -38.86 -32.11
CA GLU A 121 -21.45 -39.55 -31.04
C GLU A 121 -22.86 -38.94 -30.86
N ASP A 122 -22.97 -37.61 -30.77
CA ASP A 122 -24.25 -36.91 -30.69
C ASP A 122 -25.17 -37.20 -31.88
N PHE A 123 -24.60 -37.34 -33.09
CA PHE A 123 -25.38 -37.69 -34.28
C PHE A 123 -25.90 -39.13 -34.22
N LYS A 124 -25.11 -40.06 -33.67
CA LYS A 124 -25.51 -41.46 -33.49
C LYS A 124 -26.66 -41.56 -32.48
N ASP A 125 -26.58 -40.82 -31.38
CA ASP A 125 -27.63 -40.77 -30.37
C ASP A 125 -28.89 -40.09 -30.92
N TYR A 126 -28.74 -39.00 -31.67
CA TYR A 126 -29.85 -38.36 -32.37
C TYR A 126 -30.55 -39.32 -33.35
N ALA A 127 -29.79 -40.07 -34.15
CA ALA A 127 -30.35 -41.06 -35.06
C ALA A 127 -31.07 -42.22 -34.32
N ALA A 128 -30.54 -42.66 -33.17
CA ALA A 128 -31.17 -43.67 -32.33
C ALA A 128 -32.50 -43.16 -31.75
N THR A 129 -32.52 -41.95 -31.18
CA THR A 129 -33.76 -41.35 -30.65
C THR A 129 -34.81 -41.13 -31.75
N LEU A 130 -34.40 -40.78 -32.97
CA LEU A 130 -35.31 -40.61 -34.09
C LEU A 130 -35.98 -41.93 -34.50
N ARG A 131 -35.21 -43.03 -34.52
CA ARG A 131 -35.74 -44.38 -34.80
C ARG A 131 -36.72 -44.84 -33.73
N GLU A 132 -36.40 -44.62 -32.46
CA GLU A 132 -37.30 -44.93 -31.35
C GLU A 132 -38.60 -44.11 -31.42
N LYS A 133 -38.51 -42.81 -31.69
CA LYS A 133 -39.68 -41.93 -31.88
C LYS A 133 -40.55 -42.42 -33.04
N THR A 134 -39.93 -42.84 -34.16
CA THR A 134 -40.65 -43.38 -35.32
C THR A 134 -41.37 -44.69 -34.98
N LYS A 135 -40.74 -45.58 -34.19
CA LYS A 135 -41.36 -46.82 -33.72
C LYS A 135 -42.55 -46.54 -32.81
N LYS A 136 -42.40 -45.62 -31.84
CA LYS A 136 -43.49 -45.20 -30.94
C LYS A 136 -44.67 -44.61 -31.72
N PHE A 137 -44.39 -43.76 -32.70
CA PHE A 137 -45.44 -43.18 -33.56
C PHE A 137 -46.21 -44.26 -34.34
N LYS A 138 -45.52 -45.25 -34.91
CA LYS A 138 -46.17 -46.34 -35.66
C LYS A 138 -47.07 -47.20 -34.75
N LEU A 139 -46.61 -47.52 -33.53
CA LEU A 139 -47.40 -48.26 -32.54
C LEU A 139 -48.66 -47.48 -32.13
N ALA A 140 -48.50 -46.22 -31.73
CA ALA A 140 -49.62 -45.37 -31.34
C ALA A 140 -50.63 -45.19 -32.49
N LYS A 141 -50.15 -45.05 -33.73
CA LYS A 141 -51.03 -44.98 -34.91
C LYS A 141 -51.86 -46.26 -35.11
N SER A 142 -51.24 -47.43 -34.91
CA SER A 142 -51.93 -48.73 -35.01
C SER A 142 -52.99 -48.89 -33.92
N GLU A 143 -52.66 -48.50 -32.69
CA GLU A 143 -53.59 -48.56 -31.55
C GLU A 143 -54.79 -47.65 -31.77
N VAL A 144 -54.58 -46.41 -32.21
CA VAL A 144 -55.67 -45.48 -32.56
C VAL A 144 -56.56 -46.06 -33.66
N GLN A 145 -55.99 -46.78 -34.62
CA GLN A 145 -56.78 -47.42 -35.67
C GLN A 145 -57.64 -48.57 -35.12
N SER A 146 -57.08 -49.40 -34.22
CA SER A 146 -57.82 -50.46 -33.53
C SER A 146 -58.99 -49.91 -32.72
N LEU A 147 -58.75 -48.88 -31.91
CA LEU A 147 -59.78 -48.24 -31.10
C LEU A 147 -60.89 -47.62 -31.96
N ARG A 148 -60.54 -47.06 -33.12
CA ARG A 148 -61.54 -46.53 -34.07
C ARG A 148 -62.41 -47.65 -34.66
N SER A 149 -61.83 -48.81 -34.99
CA SER A 149 -62.61 -49.95 -35.47
C SER A 149 -63.48 -50.57 -34.38
N GLU A 150 -62.99 -50.65 -33.15
CA GLU A 150 -63.80 -51.12 -32.03
C GLU A 150 -64.95 -50.16 -31.73
N GLY A 151 -64.68 -48.85 -31.76
CA GLY A 151 -65.71 -47.82 -31.59
C GLY A 151 -66.79 -47.86 -32.69
N SER A 152 -66.47 -48.27 -33.91
CA SER A 152 -67.50 -48.43 -34.96
C SER A 152 -68.35 -49.69 -34.75
N ILE A 153 -67.75 -50.78 -34.27
CA ILE A 153 -68.48 -51.99 -33.87
C ILE A 153 -69.41 -51.67 -32.70
N LEU A 154 -68.92 -50.99 -31.66
CA LEU A 154 -69.71 -50.64 -30.48
C LEU A 154 -70.93 -49.78 -30.83
N LYS A 155 -70.75 -48.77 -31.70
CA LYS A 155 -71.86 -47.93 -32.17
C LYS A 155 -72.94 -48.75 -32.89
N ARG A 156 -72.53 -49.72 -33.71
CA ARG A 156 -73.47 -50.61 -34.40
C ARG A 156 -74.20 -51.53 -33.42
N THR A 157 -73.50 -52.06 -32.41
CA THR A 157 -74.13 -52.88 -31.38
C THR A 157 -75.10 -52.08 -30.51
N GLU A 158 -74.76 -50.84 -30.17
CA GLU A 158 -75.64 -49.93 -29.42
C GLU A 158 -76.95 -49.67 -30.18
N GLN A 159 -76.85 -49.41 -31.48
CA GLN A 159 -78.03 -49.21 -32.32
C GLN A 159 -78.95 -50.44 -32.35
N LEU A 160 -78.38 -51.64 -32.56
CA LEU A 160 -79.12 -52.91 -32.55
C LEU A 160 -79.83 -53.16 -31.21
N LEU A 161 -79.19 -52.82 -30.09
CA LEU A 161 -79.78 -52.99 -28.76
C LEU A 161 -80.92 -51.99 -28.51
N LYS A 162 -80.77 -50.74 -28.94
CA LYS A 162 -81.83 -49.72 -28.84
C LYS A 162 -83.08 -50.12 -29.65
N GLU A 163 -82.90 -50.65 -30.86
CA GLU A 163 -84.00 -51.16 -31.68
C GLU A 163 -84.76 -52.29 -30.96
N ARG A 164 -84.04 -53.28 -30.41
CA ARG A 164 -84.64 -54.38 -29.64
C ARG A 164 -85.32 -53.93 -28.35
N LEU A 165 -84.77 -52.94 -27.65
CA LEU A 165 -85.36 -52.40 -26.44
C LEU A 165 -86.68 -51.70 -26.75
N ALA A 166 -86.76 -50.96 -27.86
CA ALA A 166 -88.00 -50.33 -28.31
C ALA A 166 -89.08 -51.38 -28.64
N GLU A 167 -88.72 -52.48 -29.30
CA GLU A 167 -89.64 -53.60 -29.58
C GLU A 167 -90.15 -54.25 -28.27
N ALA A 168 -89.25 -54.49 -27.31
CA ALA A 168 -89.61 -55.08 -26.02
C ALA A 168 -90.52 -54.15 -25.18
N GLN A 169 -90.23 -52.85 -25.15
CA GLN A 169 -91.06 -51.85 -24.46
C GLN A 169 -92.46 -51.74 -25.09
N GLN A 170 -92.57 -51.84 -26.41
CA GLN A 170 -93.87 -51.88 -27.09
C GLN A 170 -94.67 -53.12 -26.68
N GLY A 171 -94.03 -54.29 -26.65
CA GLY A 171 -94.66 -55.53 -26.17
C GLY A 171 -95.09 -55.47 -24.71
N LEU A 172 -94.29 -54.83 -23.84
CA LEU A 172 -94.62 -54.68 -22.42
C LEU A 172 -95.87 -53.80 -22.23
N ARG A 173 -95.95 -52.68 -22.94
CA ARG A 173 -97.11 -51.76 -22.90
C ARG A 173 -98.40 -52.44 -23.35
N GLU A 174 -98.34 -53.26 -24.40
CA GLU A 174 -99.50 -54.04 -24.87
C GLU A 174 -99.97 -55.09 -23.83
N VAL A 175 -99.05 -55.62 -23.02
CA VAL A 175 -99.39 -56.56 -21.95
C VAL A 175 -99.98 -55.83 -20.75
N GLU A 176 -99.38 -54.72 -20.33
CA GLU A 176 -99.89 -53.88 -19.24
C GLU A 176 -101.32 -53.36 -19.51
N GLU A 177 -101.59 -52.97 -20.75
CA GLU A 177 -102.93 -52.53 -21.20
C GLU A 177 -103.96 -53.66 -21.16
N LYS A 178 -103.56 -54.90 -21.50
CA LYS A 178 -104.44 -56.10 -21.44
C LYS A 178 -104.79 -56.52 -20.02
N PHE A 179 -103.90 -56.31 -19.06
CA PHE A 179 -104.11 -56.68 -17.65
C PHE A 179 -104.63 -55.54 -16.78
N GLY A 180 -104.87 -54.35 -17.36
CA GLY A 180 -105.47 -53.20 -16.67
C GLY A 180 -104.57 -52.57 -15.59
N VAL A 181 -103.27 -52.85 -15.63
CA VAL A 181 -102.27 -52.33 -14.69
C VAL A 181 -101.42 -51.34 -15.47
N VAL A 182 -101.74 -50.05 -15.38
CA VAL A 182 -100.98 -48.98 -16.05
C VAL A 182 -100.00 -48.36 -15.05
N GLY A 183 -98.71 -48.31 -15.40
CA GLY A 183 -97.68 -47.62 -14.62
C GLY A 183 -96.84 -48.49 -13.67
N HIS A 184 -96.84 -49.82 -13.83
CA HIS A 184 -95.91 -50.69 -13.12
C HIS A 184 -94.48 -50.54 -13.70
N ASP A 185 -94.35 -50.46 -15.03
CA ASP A 185 -93.09 -50.12 -15.71
C ASP A 185 -92.50 -48.76 -15.25
N ASP A 186 -93.34 -47.76 -14.98
CA ASP A 186 -92.87 -46.44 -14.48
C ASP A 186 -92.36 -46.50 -13.04
N LEU A 187 -93.00 -47.29 -12.17
CA LEU A 187 -92.55 -47.48 -10.79
C LEU A 187 -91.26 -48.31 -10.74
N GLU A 188 -91.18 -49.37 -11.56
CA GLU A 188 -89.99 -50.20 -11.72
C GLU A 188 -88.85 -49.40 -12.33
N SER A 189 -89.11 -48.58 -13.35
CA SER A 189 -88.15 -47.64 -13.94
C SER A 189 -87.59 -46.67 -12.90
N ARG A 190 -88.43 -46.09 -12.02
CA ARG A 190 -87.95 -45.22 -10.93
C ARG A 190 -87.12 -45.96 -9.88
N LEU A 191 -87.44 -47.22 -9.61
CA LEU A 191 -86.69 -48.08 -8.70
C LEU A 191 -85.33 -48.48 -9.30
N ILE A 192 -85.31 -48.77 -10.60
CA ILE A 192 -84.10 -49.00 -11.39
C ILE A 192 -83.25 -47.74 -11.41
N GLU A 193 -83.81 -46.57 -11.71
CA GLU A 193 -83.10 -45.28 -11.69
C GLU A 193 -82.50 -44.98 -10.30
N ALA A 194 -83.22 -45.24 -9.21
CA ALA A 194 -82.70 -45.05 -7.86
C ALA A 194 -81.58 -46.06 -7.52
N SER A 195 -81.70 -47.30 -7.99
CA SER A 195 -80.68 -48.34 -7.85
C SER A 195 -79.44 -48.03 -8.69
N GLU A 196 -79.62 -47.55 -9.92
CA GLU A 196 -78.55 -47.09 -10.81
C GLU A 196 -77.86 -45.85 -10.25
N ALA A 197 -78.60 -44.88 -9.72
CA ALA A 197 -78.04 -43.71 -9.07
C ALA A 197 -77.21 -44.09 -7.82
N LYS A 198 -77.69 -45.05 -7.04
CA LYS A 198 -76.95 -45.60 -5.89
C LYS A 198 -75.70 -46.37 -6.34
N SER A 199 -75.83 -47.25 -7.32
CA SER A 199 -74.71 -48.00 -7.88
C SER A 199 -73.66 -47.06 -8.50
N ALA A 200 -74.09 -45.98 -9.15
CA ALA A 200 -73.21 -44.95 -9.69
C ALA A 200 -72.53 -44.13 -8.58
N ALA A 201 -73.23 -43.84 -7.48
CA ALA A 201 -72.64 -43.17 -6.32
C ALA A 201 -71.60 -44.06 -5.63
N ASP A 202 -71.90 -45.35 -5.45
CA ASP A 202 -70.97 -46.33 -4.87
C ASP A 202 -69.77 -46.56 -5.81
N ALA A 203 -69.97 -46.62 -7.12
CA ALA A 203 -68.89 -46.70 -8.11
C ALA A 203 -67.99 -45.46 -8.09
N LYS A 204 -68.55 -44.25 -8.02
CA LYS A 204 -67.78 -42.99 -7.87
C LYS A 204 -67.01 -42.95 -6.56
N LYS A 205 -67.57 -43.46 -5.48
CA LYS A 205 -66.87 -43.54 -4.19
C LYS A 205 -65.73 -44.57 -4.26
N GLY A 206 -65.94 -45.68 -4.94
CA GLY A 206 -64.91 -46.67 -5.24
C GLY A 206 -63.76 -46.07 -6.05
N SER A 207 -64.07 -45.36 -7.14
CA SER A 207 -63.05 -44.70 -7.98
C SER A 207 -62.27 -43.64 -7.21
N GLN A 208 -62.93 -42.83 -6.37
CA GLN A 208 -62.25 -41.84 -5.52
C GLN A 208 -61.32 -42.50 -4.48
N MET A 209 -61.71 -43.64 -3.92
CA MET A 209 -60.86 -44.38 -2.97
C MET A 209 -59.65 -45.01 -3.65
N GLU A 210 -59.82 -45.47 -4.89
CA GLU A 210 -58.73 -45.98 -5.73
C GLU A 210 -57.77 -44.85 -6.12
N GLU A 211 -58.29 -43.70 -6.58
CA GLU A 211 -57.51 -42.48 -6.85
C GLU A 211 -56.75 -42.00 -5.60
N LEU A 212 -57.40 -42.00 -4.42
CA LEU A 212 -56.74 -41.67 -3.15
C LEU A 212 -55.60 -42.65 -2.84
N SER A 213 -55.81 -43.94 -3.09
CA SER A 213 -54.80 -44.98 -2.89
C SER A 213 -53.63 -44.81 -3.87
N GLU A 214 -53.91 -44.48 -5.13
CA GLU A 214 -52.88 -44.12 -6.12
C GLU A 214 -52.09 -42.87 -5.71
N VAL A 215 -52.76 -41.83 -5.22
CA VAL A 215 -52.09 -40.62 -4.72
C VAL A 215 -51.20 -40.94 -3.52
N VAL A 216 -51.67 -41.75 -2.56
CA VAL A 216 -50.89 -42.15 -1.38
C VAL A 216 -49.68 -43.01 -1.78
N THR A 217 -49.85 -43.95 -2.70
CA THR A 217 -48.73 -44.76 -3.21
C THR A 217 -47.72 -43.90 -3.97
N LYS A 218 -48.18 -42.92 -4.77
CA LYS A 218 -47.33 -41.95 -5.47
C LYS A 218 -46.57 -41.04 -4.51
N ILE A 219 -47.21 -40.53 -3.45
CA ILE A 219 -46.54 -39.74 -2.41
C ILE A 219 -45.46 -40.58 -1.71
N ASN A 220 -45.79 -41.81 -1.33
CA ASN A 220 -44.83 -42.72 -0.71
C ASN A 220 -43.66 -43.04 -1.63
N PHE A 221 -43.91 -43.21 -2.93
CA PHE A 221 -42.87 -43.40 -3.92
C PHE A 221 -41.95 -42.17 -4.01
N MET A 222 -42.51 -40.97 -4.18
CA MET A 222 -41.73 -39.72 -4.22
C MET A 222 -40.93 -39.50 -2.93
N LEU A 223 -41.50 -39.83 -1.77
CA LEU A 223 -40.79 -39.72 -0.49
C LEU A 223 -39.56 -40.64 -0.44
N ARG A 224 -39.70 -41.89 -0.93
CA ARG A 224 -38.59 -42.84 -1.02
C ARG A 224 -37.53 -42.38 -2.01
N GLU A 225 -37.95 -41.88 -3.17
CA GLU A 225 -37.05 -41.32 -4.19
C GLU A 225 -36.25 -40.13 -3.63
N LYS A 226 -36.92 -39.17 -3.00
CA LYS A 226 -36.26 -38.03 -2.34
C LYS A 226 -35.34 -38.44 -1.21
N LYS A 227 -35.72 -39.45 -0.41
CA LYS A 227 -34.85 -40.01 0.63
C LYS A 227 -33.59 -40.65 0.03
N ASN A 228 -33.73 -41.36 -1.08
CA ASN A 228 -32.61 -41.98 -1.80
C ASN A 228 -31.69 -40.94 -2.47
N GLU A 229 -32.24 -39.81 -2.94
CA GLU A 229 -31.46 -38.67 -3.46
C GLU A 229 -30.74 -37.87 -2.35
N LEU A 230 -31.39 -37.66 -1.21
CA LEU A 230 -30.84 -36.87 -0.10
C LEU A 230 -29.74 -37.59 0.67
N ALA A 231 -29.87 -38.91 0.87
CA ALA A 231 -28.89 -39.72 1.61
C ALA A 231 -27.44 -39.57 1.10
N PRO A 232 -27.13 -39.68 -0.21
CA PRO A 232 -25.76 -39.46 -0.70
C PRO A 232 -25.31 -38.00 -0.57
N ARG A 233 -26.19 -37.01 -0.78
CA ARG A 233 -25.85 -35.60 -0.56
C ARG A 233 -25.48 -35.31 0.90
N ILE A 234 -26.20 -35.89 1.86
CA ILE A 234 -25.87 -35.77 3.29
C ILE A 234 -24.51 -36.40 3.58
N LYS A 235 -24.18 -37.56 2.97
CA LYS A 235 -22.86 -38.18 3.12
C LYS A 235 -21.74 -37.29 2.59
N VAL A 236 -21.89 -36.74 1.38
CA VAL A 236 -20.91 -35.80 0.79
C VAL A 236 -20.75 -34.56 1.68
N LEU A 237 -21.85 -34.03 2.20
CA LEU A 237 -21.82 -32.85 3.08
C LEU A 237 -21.12 -33.14 4.42
N ARG A 238 -21.26 -34.35 4.97
CA ARG A 238 -20.49 -34.77 6.15
C ARG A 238 -18.99 -34.85 5.85
N ALA A 239 -18.61 -35.50 4.75
CA ALA A 239 -17.21 -35.57 4.33
C ALA A 239 -16.60 -34.18 4.11
N LYS A 240 -17.34 -33.26 3.47
CA LYS A 240 -16.87 -31.88 3.28
C LYS A 240 -16.74 -31.09 4.58
N ARG A 241 -17.58 -31.36 5.59
CA ARG A 241 -17.42 -30.77 6.92
C ARG A 241 -16.19 -31.32 7.64
N GLU A 242 -15.92 -32.61 7.51
CA GLU A 242 -14.70 -33.24 8.05
C GLU A 242 -13.45 -32.64 7.40
N GLU A 243 -13.39 -32.55 6.06
CA GLU A 243 -12.30 -31.90 5.32
C GLU A 243 -12.08 -30.44 5.76
N LEU A 244 -13.16 -29.69 6.00
CA LEU A 244 -13.08 -28.29 6.45
C LEU A 244 -12.49 -28.20 7.86
N VAL A 245 -12.92 -29.07 8.79
CA VAL A 245 -12.38 -29.10 10.17
C VAL A 245 -10.90 -29.50 10.16
N GLU A 246 -10.50 -30.45 9.31
CA GLU A 246 -9.10 -30.82 9.15
C GLU A 246 -8.26 -29.66 8.59
N ALA A 247 -8.75 -29.00 7.54
CA ALA A 247 -8.08 -27.83 6.94
C ALA A 247 -7.96 -26.66 7.93
N GLU A 248 -9.00 -26.39 8.72
CA GLU A 248 -8.97 -25.39 9.78
C GLU A 248 -7.95 -25.76 10.87
N GLY A 249 -7.86 -27.03 11.26
CA GLY A 249 -6.86 -27.52 12.21
C GLY A 249 -5.42 -27.33 11.70
N VAL A 250 -5.17 -27.64 10.43
CA VAL A 250 -3.85 -27.40 9.79
C VAL A 250 -3.55 -25.91 9.69
N TYR A 251 -4.52 -25.09 9.31
CA TYR A 251 -4.35 -23.64 9.27
C TYR A 251 -4.01 -23.07 10.66
N LEU A 252 -4.73 -23.49 11.71
CA LEU A 252 -4.52 -22.97 13.05
C LEU A 252 -3.13 -23.34 13.59
N THR A 253 -2.69 -24.59 13.37
CA THR A 253 -1.35 -25.04 13.77
C THR A 253 -0.25 -24.33 12.99
N LYS A 254 -0.41 -24.14 11.67
CA LYS A 254 0.56 -23.36 10.89
C LYS A 254 0.60 -21.91 11.33
N ARG A 255 -0.56 -21.31 11.61
CA ARG A 255 -0.64 -19.94 12.11
C ARG A 255 0.10 -19.78 13.44
N THR A 256 -0.09 -20.69 14.39
CA THR A 256 0.64 -20.60 15.68
C THR A 256 2.14 -20.81 15.51
N GLU A 257 2.58 -21.69 14.60
CA GLU A 257 3.99 -21.84 14.23
C GLU A 257 4.55 -20.54 13.64
N TYR A 258 3.83 -19.89 12.72
CA TYR A 258 4.24 -18.62 12.12
C TYR A 258 4.30 -17.49 13.15
N GLU A 259 3.29 -17.36 14.03
CA GLU A 259 3.28 -16.35 15.10
C GLU A 259 4.46 -16.55 16.06
N ALA A 260 4.84 -17.80 16.35
CA ALA A 260 6.02 -18.10 17.17
C ALA A 260 7.34 -17.70 16.48
N VAL A 261 7.51 -18.07 15.21
CA VAL A 261 8.71 -17.69 14.42
C VAL A 261 8.83 -16.17 14.26
N GLU A 262 7.71 -15.49 14.04
CA GLU A 262 7.66 -14.03 13.96
C GLU A 262 8.10 -13.38 15.28
N ALA A 263 7.61 -13.90 16.42
CA ALA A 263 8.01 -13.41 17.73
C ALA A 263 9.51 -13.60 17.99
N ASP A 264 10.07 -14.74 17.59
CA ASP A 264 11.50 -15.03 17.71
C ASP A 264 12.36 -14.13 16.81
N LEU A 265 11.97 -13.94 15.55
CA LEU A 265 12.65 -13.00 14.65
C LEU A 265 12.60 -11.57 15.18
N ASN A 266 11.45 -11.13 15.69
CA ASN A 266 11.30 -9.81 16.30
C ASN A 266 12.20 -9.65 17.52
N ARG A 267 12.37 -10.70 18.33
CA ARG A 267 13.31 -10.71 19.45
C ARG A 267 14.76 -10.59 18.96
N GLU A 268 15.16 -11.34 17.96
CA GLU A 268 16.51 -11.25 17.37
C GLU A 268 16.79 -9.87 16.79
N VAL A 269 15.85 -9.28 16.05
CA VAL A 269 15.99 -7.94 15.48
C VAL A 269 16.19 -6.91 16.58
N ARG A 270 15.41 -6.97 17.68
CA ARG A 270 15.59 -6.06 18.83
C ARG A 270 16.95 -6.24 19.49
N GLN A 271 17.41 -7.48 19.66
CA GLN A 271 18.73 -7.76 20.23
C GLN A 271 19.86 -7.22 19.34
N ARG A 272 19.80 -7.47 18.02
CA ARG A 272 20.78 -6.97 17.06
C ARG A 272 20.81 -5.45 17.03
N ARG A 273 19.65 -4.78 16.99
CA ARG A 273 19.56 -3.31 17.07
C ARG A 273 20.21 -2.77 18.33
N SER A 274 19.91 -3.36 19.49
CA SER A 274 20.54 -2.95 20.75
C SER A 274 22.06 -3.13 20.75
N LEU A 275 22.58 -4.18 20.11
CA LEU A 275 24.02 -4.38 19.95
C LEU A 275 24.63 -3.34 19.00
N THR A 276 23.98 -3.07 17.87
CA THR A 276 24.41 -2.02 16.94
C THR A 276 24.47 -0.66 17.63
N ASP A 277 23.44 -0.28 18.41
CA ASP A 277 23.42 0.99 19.14
C ASP A 277 24.54 1.09 20.18
N LYS A 278 24.88 -0.02 20.85
CA LYS A 278 26.01 -0.06 21.80
C LYS A 278 27.33 0.13 21.08
N LEU A 279 27.54 -0.61 19.98
CA LEU A 279 28.76 -0.51 19.18
C LEU A 279 28.92 0.88 18.56
N LEU A 280 27.83 1.50 18.08
CA LEU A 280 27.86 2.88 17.57
C LEU A 280 28.29 3.87 18.65
N LYS A 281 27.71 3.80 19.85
CA LYS A 281 28.12 4.65 20.98
C LYS A 281 29.58 4.42 21.38
N GLU A 282 30.03 3.16 21.37
CA GLU A 282 31.43 2.84 21.64
C GLU A 282 32.34 3.45 20.57
N THR A 283 31.99 3.34 19.28
CA THR A 283 32.76 3.95 18.19
C THR A 283 32.80 5.47 18.27
N GLU A 284 31.68 6.13 18.57
CA GLU A 284 31.62 7.59 18.77
C GLU A 284 32.50 8.03 19.95
N SER A 285 32.49 7.28 21.05
CA SER A 285 33.34 7.56 22.21
C SER A 285 34.83 7.38 21.90
N LEU A 286 35.17 6.36 21.11
CA LEU A 286 36.54 6.10 20.69
C LEU A 286 37.04 7.14 19.69
N GLN A 287 36.19 7.57 18.76
CA GLN A 287 36.49 8.67 17.83
C GLN A 287 36.74 9.97 18.60
N SER A 288 35.82 10.34 19.51
CA SER A 288 35.99 11.53 20.36
C SER A 288 37.32 11.50 21.13
N ARG A 289 37.69 10.33 21.67
CA ARG A 289 38.96 10.13 22.38
C ARG A 289 40.16 10.20 21.43
N ALA A 290 40.05 9.70 20.21
CA ALA A 290 41.11 9.79 19.21
C ALA A 290 41.38 11.24 18.84
N ASP A 291 40.32 12.01 18.58
CA ASP A 291 40.40 13.45 18.25
C ASP A 291 41.03 14.25 19.41
N GLU A 292 40.66 13.95 20.66
CA GLU A 292 41.29 14.55 21.84
C GLU A 292 42.80 14.27 21.91
N ILE A 293 43.22 13.05 21.56
CA ILE A 293 44.64 12.67 21.56
C ILE A 293 45.36 13.39 20.41
N GLU A 294 44.75 13.48 19.23
CA GLU A 294 45.32 14.20 18.09
C GLU A 294 45.53 15.69 18.42
N LEU A 295 44.54 16.35 19.01
CA LEU A 295 44.68 17.74 19.48
C LEU A 295 45.81 17.89 20.52
N LYS A 296 45.94 16.92 21.42
CA LYS A 296 47.05 16.90 22.40
C LYS A 296 48.40 16.73 21.71
N ILE A 297 48.50 15.86 20.69
CA ILE A 297 49.72 15.67 19.91
C ILE A 297 50.11 16.99 19.23
N ILE A 298 49.19 17.63 18.49
CA ILE A 298 49.44 18.91 17.82
C ILE A 298 49.88 19.99 18.82
N ALA A 299 49.20 20.07 19.97
CA ALA A 299 49.58 21.02 21.02
C ALA A 299 51.00 20.75 21.56
N THR A 300 51.35 19.48 21.79
CA THR A 300 52.70 19.11 22.24
C THR A 300 53.76 19.33 21.17
N GLU A 301 53.47 19.06 19.90
CA GLU A 301 54.37 19.36 18.78
C GLU A 301 54.64 20.86 18.69
N SER A 302 53.61 21.70 18.81
CA SER A 302 53.77 23.17 18.83
C SER A 302 54.62 23.67 20.02
N LEU A 303 54.60 22.95 21.15
CA LEU A 303 55.44 23.25 22.31
C LEU A 303 56.88 22.81 22.06
N VAL A 304 57.08 21.64 21.46
CA VAL A 304 58.40 21.14 21.06
C VAL A 304 59.03 22.08 20.03
N GLU A 305 58.32 22.45 18.97
CA GLU A 305 58.81 23.42 17.97
C GLU A 305 59.19 24.76 18.60
N ARG A 306 58.37 25.28 19.53
CA ARG A 306 58.71 26.51 20.25
C ARG A 306 59.98 26.34 21.10
N GLY A 307 60.12 25.21 21.78
CA GLY A 307 61.32 24.88 22.55
C GLY A 307 62.57 24.74 21.67
N GLU A 308 62.44 24.12 20.50
CA GLU A 308 63.53 24.01 19.51
C GLU A 308 63.92 25.36 18.94
N ARG A 309 62.95 26.22 18.58
CA ARG A 309 63.22 27.60 18.14
C ARG A 309 63.93 28.39 19.24
N GLU A 310 63.50 28.28 20.50
CA GLU A 310 64.17 28.95 21.62
C GLU A 310 65.59 28.42 21.83
N ARG A 311 65.79 27.10 21.71
CA ARG A 311 67.13 26.50 21.76
C ARG A 311 68.04 27.05 20.66
N GLN A 312 67.54 27.17 19.43
CA GLN A 312 68.29 27.76 18.32
C GLN A 312 68.64 29.23 18.58
N CYS A 313 67.74 29.98 19.24
CA CYS A 313 68.00 31.36 19.66
C CYS A 313 69.07 31.46 20.74
N LEU A 314 69.05 30.55 21.73
CA LEU A 314 70.05 30.47 22.80
C LEU A 314 71.43 30.05 22.26
N ASP A 315 71.46 29.11 21.32
CA ASP A 315 72.69 28.67 20.64
C ASP A 315 73.23 29.73 19.64
N GLY A 316 72.52 30.85 19.47
CA GLY A 316 72.93 31.98 18.62
C GLY A 316 72.76 31.74 17.12
N ARG A 317 72.07 30.67 16.72
CA ARG A 317 71.82 30.31 15.31
C ARG A 317 70.67 31.09 14.70
N SER A 318 69.72 31.53 15.52
CA SER A 318 68.59 32.37 15.14
C SER A 318 68.37 33.46 16.20
N ARG A 319 67.52 34.46 15.90
CA ARG A 319 67.04 35.45 16.88
C ARG A 319 65.52 35.41 16.89
N PHE A 320 64.92 35.59 18.07
CA PHE A 320 63.46 35.63 18.19
C PHE A 320 62.85 36.89 17.55
N SER A 321 63.45 38.06 17.80
CA SER A 321 63.09 39.35 17.19
C SER A 321 64.31 40.27 17.18
N ASP A 322 64.28 41.34 16.39
CA ASP A 322 65.35 42.35 16.36
C ASP A 322 65.53 43.04 17.72
N GLU A 323 64.46 43.18 18.50
CA GLU A 323 64.44 43.81 19.81
C GLU A 323 64.83 42.86 20.96
N HIS A 324 64.56 41.56 20.80
CA HIS A 324 64.73 40.56 21.85
C HIS A 324 65.37 39.28 21.30
N PRO A 325 66.57 38.91 21.77
CA PRO A 325 67.32 37.78 21.20
C PRO A 325 66.65 36.42 21.45
N THR A 326 65.93 36.26 22.56
CA THR A 326 65.27 35.01 22.95
C THR A 326 63.82 35.25 23.37
N LEU A 327 62.98 34.23 23.24
CA LEU A 327 61.59 34.25 23.69
C LEU A 327 61.51 34.51 25.20
N SER A 328 62.43 33.95 25.99
CA SER A 328 62.55 34.26 27.43
C SER A 328 62.85 35.74 27.70
N ALA A 329 63.68 36.39 26.88
CA ALA A 329 63.97 37.82 27.02
C ALA A 329 62.73 38.67 26.68
N ALA A 330 61.98 38.30 25.65
CA ALA A 330 60.74 38.98 25.29
C ALA A 330 59.67 38.86 26.39
N TYR A 331 59.45 37.68 26.95
CA TYR A 331 58.47 37.51 28.03
C TYR A 331 58.90 38.23 29.31
N THR A 332 60.18 38.22 29.68
CA THR A 332 60.65 38.98 30.85
C THR A 332 60.52 40.49 30.66
N ALA A 333 60.75 41.01 29.45
CA ALA A 333 60.47 42.41 29.13
C ALA A 333 58.97 42.72 29.25
N LYS A 334 58.10 41.86 28.69
CA LYS A 334 56.65 42.03 28.77
C LYS A 334 56.12 41.94 30.20
N ILE A 335 56.63 41.03 31.03
CA ILE A 335 56.29 40.93 32.44
C ILE A 335 56.63 42.24 33.15
N ARG A 336 57.82 42.79 32.93
CA ARG A 336 58.22 44.08 33.52
C ARG A 336 57.32 45.24 33.08
N GLU A 337 56.90 45.25 31.82
CA GLU A 337 55.92 46.24 31.33
C GLU A 337 54.57 46.09 32.03
N LEU A 338 54.05 44.86 32.12
CA LEU A 338 52.77 44.58 32.78
C LEU A 338 52.83 44.93 34.27
N GLU A 339 53.93 44.63 34.95
CA GLU A 339 54.16 45.03 36.34
C GLU A 339 54.14 46.55 36.50
N LYS A 340 54.80 47.30 35.61
CA LYS A 340 54.75 48.76 35.59
C LYS A 340 53.33 49.28 35.37
N THR A 341 52.60 48.73 34.40
CA THR A 341 51.20 49.14 34.15
C THR A 341 50.28 48.80 35.33
N CYS A 342 50.50 47.67 36.00
CA CYS A 342 49.76 47.31 37.21
C CYS A 342 50.05 48.31 38.34
N GLN A 343 51.30 48.75 38.51
CA GLN A 343 51.66 49.79 39.47
C GLN A 343 51.01 51.14 39.14
N THR A 344 51.04 51.57 37.88
CA THR A 344 50.39 52.84 37.47
C THR A 344 48.88 52.77 37.62
N LEU A 345 48.23 51.65 37.25
CA LEU A 345 46.80 51.45 37.46
C LEU A 345 46.43 51.45 38.94
N LYS A 346 47.25 50.86 39.81
CA LYS A 346 47.04 50.94 41.27
C LYS A 346 47.13 52.37 41.79
N LEU A 347 48.06 53.17 41.28
CA LEU A 347 48.17 54.60 41.62
C LEU A 347 46.95 55.38 41.12
N GLN A 348 46.56 55.18 39.85
CA GLN A 348 45.37 55.81 39.27
C GLN A 348 44.09 55.41 40.01
N HIS A 349 43.93 54.14 40.39
CA HIS A 349 42.82 53.69 41.20
C HIS A 349 42.81 54.38 42.57
N LYS A 350 43.97 54.51 43.22
CA LYS A 350 44.11 55.24 44.48
C LYS A 350 43.74 56.72 44.31
N ASP A 351 44.18 57.37 43.23
CA ASP A 351 43.86 58.76 42.92
C ASP A 351 42.38 58.96 42.63
N VAL A 352 41.76 58.06 41.87
CA VAL A 352 40.32 58.06 41.62
C VAL A 352 39.56 57.83 42.93
N SER A 353 39.95 56.85 43.73
CA SER A 353 39.32 56.60 45.04
C SER A 353 39.41 57.82 45.96
N ASN A 354 40.58 58.47 46.03
CA ASN A 354 40.78 59.67 46.86
C ASN A 354 40.02 60.89 46.32
N SER A 355 39.81 60.97 45.01
CA SER A 355 39.12 62.11 44.37
C SER A 355 37.63 61.87 44.15
N LEU A 356 37.12 60.65 44.34
CA LEU A 356 35.73 60.27 44.09
C LEU A 356 34.77 61.08 44.95
N ASP A 357 35.03 61.17 46.25
CA ASP A 357 34.18 61.90 47.19
C ASP A 357 34.07 63.39 46.83
N TRP A 358 35.21 64.02 46.54
CA TRP A 358 35.27 65.42 46.09
C TRP A 358 34.56 65.62 44.74
N ARG A 359 34.80 64.74 43.75
CA ARG A 359 34.16 64.82 42.43
C ARG A 359 32.64 64.60 42.51
N MET A 360 32.18 63.69 43.37
CA MET A 360 30.75 63.51 43.63
C MET A 360 30.14 64.74 44.29
N HIS A 361 30.82 65.34 45.27
CA HIS A 361 30.36 66.58 45.88
C HIS A 361 30.27 67.72 44.87
N GLN A 362 31.28 67.87 44.01
CA GLN A 362 31.27 68.84 42.91
C GLN A 362 30.11 68.59 41.93
N LYS A 363 29.84 67.33 41.56
CA LYS A 363 28.69 66.98 40.70
C LYS A 363 27.36 67.37 41.35
N GLN A 364 27.17 67.09 42.64
CA GLN A 364 25.97 67.49 43.38
C GLN A 364 25.79 69.01 43.42
N LEU A 365 26.88 69.77 43.60
CA LEU A 365 26.84 71.23 43.55
C LEU A 365 26.41 71.74 42.16
N PHE A 366 26.95 71.16 41.08
CA PHE A 366 26.55 71.50 39.72
C PHE A 366 25.11 71.09 39.40
N GLU A 367 24.63 69.94 39.87
CA GLU A 367 23.22 69.55 39.72
C GLU A 367 22.29 70.52 40.45
N ARG A 368 22.65 70.94 41.67
CA ARG A 368 21.90 71.98 42.41
C ARG A 368 21.90 73.31 41.68
N LEU A 369 23.04 73.72 41.13
CA LEU A 369 23.15 74.94 40.32
C LEU A 369 22.29 74.85 39.06
N ASN A 370 22.32 73.73 38.33
CA ASN A 370 21.48 73.52 37.15
C ASN A 370 20.00 73.55 37.51
N ARG A 371 19.58 72.91 38.61
CA ARG A 371 18.19 73.02 39.10
C ARG A 371 17.81 74.46 39.42
N LEU A 372 18.70 75.22 40.04
CA LEU A 372 18.48 76.65 40.32
C LEU A 372 18.31 77.45 39.02
N LEU A 373 19.17 77.19 38.03
CA LEU A 373 19.10 77.83 36.71
C LEU A 373 17.84 77.42 35.94
N GLU A 374 17.42 76.15 36.01
CA GLU A 374 16.17 75.66 35.43
C GLU A 374 14.95 76.30 36.08
N VAL A 375 14.92 76.43 37.41
CA VAL A 375 13.85 77.14 38.12
C VAL A 375 13.84 78.62 37.71
N LYS A 376 15.01 79.26 37.61
CA LYS A 376 15.12 80.65 37.16
C LYS A 376 14.63 80.81 35.72
N LEU A 377 14.98 79.90 34.82
CA LEU A 377 14.46 79.85 33.44
C LEU A 377 12.95 79.66 33.43
N ARG A 378 12.43 78.71 34.21
CA ARG A 378 10.98 78.46 34.32
C ARG A 378 10.22 79.67 34.83
N SER A 379 10.74 80.37 35.85
CA SER A 379 10.14 81.61 36.35
C SER A 379 10.15 82.74 35.32
N LEU A 380 11.21 82.84 34.51
CA LEU A 380 11.28 83.83 33.42
C LEU A 380 10.26 83.49 32.32
N THR A 381 10.12 82.21 31.97
CA THR A 381 9.16 81.77 30.94
C THR A 381 7.70 81.80 31.44
N SER A 382 7.43 81.55 32.73
CA SER A 382 6.08 81.59 33.28
C SER A 382 5.58 83.02 33.49
N VAL A 383 6.47 83.96 33.80
CA VAL A 383 6.14 85.40 33.82
C VAL A 383 5.89 85.95 32.41
N SER A 384 6.34 85.24 31.36
CA SER A 384 6.07 85.64 29.97
C SER A 384 4.69 85.18 29.44
N ALA A 385 3.98 84.29 30.15
CA ALA A 385 2.75 83.65 29.66
C ALA A 385 1.44 84.19 30.28
N ASP A 386 1.51 84.86 31.44
CA ASP A 386 0.38 85.60 32.03
C ASP A 386 0.68 87.11 31.92
N GLY A 387 -0.27 87.88 31.42
CA GLY A 387 -0.07 89.21 30.82
C GLY A 387 0.69 90.26 31.65
N GLU A 388 1.37 91.14 30.90
CA GLU A 388 2.10 92.34 31.33
C GLU A 388 3.40 92.13 32.14
N ALA A 389 4.50 91.88 31.42
CA ALA A 389 5.73 92.67 31.52
C ALA A 389 6.75 92.17 30.48
N SER A 390 7.26 93.06 29.62
CA SER A 390 8.47 92.79 28.85
C SER A 390 9.65 92.73 29.83
N LEU A 391 10.18 91.53 30.08
CA LEU A 391 11.33 91.34 30.96
C LEU A 391 12.38 90.46 30.29
N GLY A 392 13.16 91.10 29.43
CA GLY A 392 14.51 90.65 29.07
C GLY A 392 14.70 90.16 27.64
N ARG A 393 15.68 90.75 26.97
CA ARG A 393 16.19 90.34 25.66
C ARG A 393 17.29 89.29 25.86
N VAL A 394 17.21 88.17 25.16
CA VAL A 394 18.33 87.22 25.05
C VAL A 394 19.31 87.75 24.00
N GLU A 395 20.50 88.14 24.44
CA GLU A 395 21.59 88.46 23.51
C GLU A 395 22.46 87.21 23.28
N HIS A 396 22.53 86.79 22.02
CA HIS A 396 23.47 85.75 21.58
C HIS A 396 24.81 86.38 21.24
N LEU A 397 25.80 86.24 22.14
CA LEU A 397 27.18 86.61 21.84
C LEU A 397 27.89 85.46 21.11
N ALA A 398 28.80 85.81 20.20
CA ALA A 398 29.39 84.97 19.14
C ALA A 398 30.25 83.75 19.59
N LYS A 399 30.08 83.23 20.81
CA LYS A 399 30.79 82.05 21.35
C LYS A 399 29.89 81.13 22.20
N GLY A 400 28.58 81.09 21.91
CA GLY A 400 27.65 80.14 22.54
C GLY A 400 27.32 80.42 24.01
N VAL A 401 27.61 81.63 24.51
CA VAL A 401 27.24 82.06 25.86
C VAL A 401 25.99 82.93 25.76
N ASN A 402 24.85 82.41 26.21
CA ASN A 402 23.60 83.17 26.26
C ASN A 402 23.59 84.04 27.53
N ARG A 403 23.59 85.37 27.36
CA ARG A 403 23.45 86.33 28.46
C ARG A 403 21.98 86.73 28.56
N LEU A 404 21.36 86.42 29.70
CA LEU A 404 20.02 86.86 30.05
C LEU A 404 20.12 88.20 30.78
N VAL A 405 19.72 89.28 30.12
CA VAL A 405 19.62 90.62 30.71
C VAL A 405 18.18 90.79 31.18
N ILE A 406 17.97 90.89 32.50
CA ILE A 406 16.65 91.12 33.10
C ILE A 406 16.55 92.62 33.36
N GLU A 407 15.73 93.34 32.60
CA GLU A 407 15.46 94.76 32.80
C GLU A 407 14.34 94.90 33.85
N SER A 408 14.70 95.16 35.10
CA SER A 408 13.74 95.50 36.16
C SER A 408 13.21 96.92 35.97
N ASN A 409 11.88 97.11 36.07
CA ASN A 409 11.27 98.40 36.37
C ASN A 409 11.83 99.00 37.67
#